data_AF-A0A4P9W415-F1
#
_entry.id   AF-A0A4P9W415-F1
#
_cell.length_a   1.000
_cell.length_b   1.000
_cell.length_c   1.000
_cell.angle_alpha   90.00
_cell.angle_beta   90.00
_cell.angle_gamma   90.00
#
_symmetry.space_group_name_H-M   'P 1'
#
loop_
_entity.id
_entity.type
_entity.pdbx_description
1 polymer ?
#
loop_
_entity_poly.entity_id
_entity_poly.type
_entity_poly.pdbx_seq_one_letter_code
_entity_poly.pdbx_strand_id
1 'polypeptide(L)'
;VWISEIMLQQTQVSTVTAYYTRWVARWPTVHDLARASPEEVREMWAGLGYYSRASRLLEGAVTVVKEMGGVLPGDAVGLKKNVGGIGPYTAGAIASIAYNQPEPLVDGNVVRVLSRLCAIGADPKAKDTIALHWSLAEDILDRTHPGDFNQALMDLGATICTPQNPECGKCPVSEHCRALAEVRCMIPSSFRHCKGGRRDRRNPAPCTLCIPVDIEDCGVTRYPLKVKKKAPRDQDCAVCIVQHQPDGGGPPQYLVVLGPETGLLANLWDFP
;
A
#
# COMPACT_ATOMS: atom_id res chain seq x y z
N VAL A 1 -11.33 -10.27 -2.22
CA VAL A 1 -10.48 -9.23 -2.86
C VAL A 1 -10.77 -7.85 -2.30
N TRP A 2 -11.90 -7.19 -2.60
CA TRP A 2 -12.10 -5.79 -2.17
C TRP A 2 -11.84 -5.53 -0.66
N ILE A 3 -12.47 -6.32 0.22
CA ILE A 3 -12.30 -6.19 1.68
C ILE A 3 -10.83 -6.40 2.11
N SER A 4 -10.18 -7.46 1.61
CA SER A 4 -8.79 -7.76 1.98
C SER A 4 -7.85 -6.65 1.52
N GLU A 5 -8.05 -6.09 0.31
CA GLU A 5 -7.24 -4.99 -0.20
C GLU A 5 -7.37 -3.73 0.63
N ILE A 6 -8.58 -3.38 1.09
CA ILE A 6 -8.77 -2.21 1.97
C ILE A 6 -8.10 -2.45 3.33
N MET A 7 -8.22 -3.65 3.90
CA MET A 7 -7.58 -3.98 5.18
C MET A 7 -6.04 -3.95 5.09
N LEU A 8 -5.46 -4.42 3.99
CA LEU A 8 -4.00 -4.50 3.79
C LEU A 8 -3.34 -3.14 3.52
N GLN A 9 -4.10 -2.08 3.27
CA GLN A 9 -3.55 -0.73 3.14
C GLN A 9 -2.85 -0.29 4.43
N GLN A 10 -1.51 -0.22 4.42
CA GLN A 10 -0.71 0.18 5.58
C GLN A 10 -0.91 -0.73 6.81
N THR A 11 -1.28 -1.99 6.61
CA THR A 11 -1.44 -2.98 7.69
C THR A 11 -0.79 -4.30 7.27
N GLN A 12 -0.10 -4.98 8.19
CA GLN A 12 0.59 -6.23 7.90
C GLN A 12 -0.40 -7.39 7.72
N VAL A 13 -0.06 -8.35 6.85
CA VAL A 13 -0.87 -9.54 6.57
C VAL A 13 -1.19 -10.31 7.85
N SER A 14 -0.19 -10.53 8.71
CA SER A 14 -0.33 -11.24 9.99
C SER A 14 -1.39 -10.62 10.91
N THR A 15 -1.53 -9.30 10.90
CA THR A 15 -2.58 -8.59 11.62
C THR A 15 -3.93 -8.78 10.92
N VAL A 16 -3.99 -8.61 9.59
CA VAL A 16 -5.24 -8.61 8.81
C VAL A 16 -5.94 -9.97 8.83
N THR A 17 -5.23 -11.10 8.85
CA THR A 17 -5.82 -12.45 8.72
C THR A 17 -6.97 -12.68 9.71
N ALA A 18 -6.79 -12.32 10.99
CA ALA A 18 -7.81 -12.51 12.01
C ALA A 18 -9.04 -11.60 11.79
N TYR A 19 -8.82 -10.35 11.38
CA TYR A 19 -9.90 -9.40 11.11
C TYR A 19 -10.69 -9.79 9.88
N TYR A 20 -10.01 -10.17 8.79
CA TYR A 20 -10.65 -10.60 7.55
C TYR A 20 -11.55 -11.82 7.79
N THR A 21 -11.07 -12.81 8.53
CA THR A 21 -11.84 -14.02 8.85
C THR A 21 -13.12 -13.69 9.60
N ARG A 22 -13.04 -12.86 10.66
CA ARG A 22 -14.23 -12.43 11.42
C ARG A 22 -15.18 -11.59 10.58
N TRP A 23 -14.63 -10.68 9.76
CA TRP A 23 -15.41 -9.80 8.90
C TRP A 23 -16.24 -10.58 7.88
N VAL A 24 -15.62 -11.51 7.16
CA VAL A 24 -16.32 -12.32 6.14
C VAL A 24 -17.31 -13.29 6.78
N ALA A 25 -17.02 -13.80 7.99
CA ALA A 25 -17.98 -14.60 8.73
C ALA A 25 -19.23 -13.80 9.15
N ARG A 26 -19.05 -12.52 9.53
CA ARG A 26 -20.16 -11.63 9.92
C ARG A 26 -20.95 -11.11 8.72
N TRP A 27 -20.26 -10.71 7.65
CA TRP A 27 -20.84 -10.19 6.42
C TRP A 27 -20.30 -10.95 5.20
N PRO A 28 -20.89 -12.11 4.87
CA PRO A 28 -20.42 -12.95 3.76
C PRO A 28 -20.60 -12.30 2.39
N THR A 29 -21.61 -11.43 2.23
CA THR A 29 -21.91 -10.76 0.97
C THR A 29 -21.89 -9.24 1.09
N VAL A 30 -21.77 -8.54 -0.05
CA VAL A 30 -21.89 -7.07 -0.10
C VAL A 30 -23.26 -6.59 0.39
N HIS A 31 -24.32 -7.40 0.24
CA HIS A 31 -25.67 -7.09 0.74
C HIS A 31 -25.74 -7.14 2.27
N ASP A 32 -25.00 -8.07 2.89
CA ASP A 32 -24.93 -8.15 4.35
C ASP A 32 -24.19 -6.94 4.91
N LEU A 33 -23.07 -6.56 4.29
CA LEU A 33 -22.33 -5.36 4.68
C LEU A 33 -23.15 -4.08 4.47
N ALA A 34 -23.86 -3.95 3.34
CA ALA A 34 -24.68 -2.78 3.05
C ALA A 34 -25.87 -2.59 4.01
N ARG A 35 -26.26 -3.63 4.75
CA ARG A 35 -27.30 -3.57 5.80
C ARG A 35 -26.73 -3.33 7.21
N ALA A 36 -25.41 -3.40 7.38
CA ALA A 36 -24.77 -3.22 8.67
C ALA A 36 -24.90 -1.77 9.14
N SER A 37 -24.99 -1.57 10.46
CA SER A 37 -24.91 -0.22 11.00
C SER A 37 -23.46 0.29 11.00
N PRO A 38 -23.26 1.63 10.91
CA PRO A 38 -21.93 2.21 11.06
C PRO A 38 -21.23 1.81 12.37
N GLU A 39 -21.99 1.63 13.46
CA GLU A 39 -21.49 1.19 14.77
C GLU A 39 -20.91 -0.22 14.70
N GLU A 40 -21.66 -1.17 14.12
CA GLU A 40 -21.20 -2.56 13.98
C GLU A 40 -19.92 -2.64 13.12
N VAL A 41 -19.87 -1.87 12.04
CA VAL A 41 -18.70 -1.79 11.16
C VAL A 41 -17.48 -1.23 11.91
N ARG A 42 -17.66 -0.18 12.71
CA ARG A 42 -16.57 0.40 13.53
C ARG A 42 -16.08 -0.59 14.58
N GLU A 43 -16.98 -1.29 15.25
CA GLU A 43 -16.64 -2.31 16.24
C GLU A 43 -15.82 -3.45 15.62
N MET A 44 -16.23 -3.95 14.45
CA MET A 44 -15.51 -5.00 13.74
C MET A 44 -14.14 -4.54 13.21
N TRP A 45 -13.96 -3.23 12.98
CA TRP A 45 -12.70 -2.62 12.54
C TRP A 45 -11.80 -2.15 13.69
N ALA A 46 -12.29 -2.18 14.93
CA ALA A 46 -11.59 -1.68 16.10
C ALA A 46 -10.21 -2.33 16.25
N GLY A 47 -9.16 -1.52 16.26
CA GLY A 47 -7.76 -1.97 16.36
C GLY A 47 -7.01 -2.09 15.03
N LEU A 48 -7.66 -2.01 13.86
CA LEU A 48 -6.95 -1.98 12.56
C LEU A 48 -6.38 -0.59 12.20
N GLY A 49 -6.85 0.46 12.85
CA GLY A 49 -6.49 1.85 12.53
C GLY A 49 -7.04 2.32 11.16
N TYR A 50 -6.84 3.61 10.87
CA TYR A 50 -7.37 4.28 9.67
C TYR A 50 -8.87 3.99 9.46
N TYR A 51 -9.69 4.30 10.46
CA TYR A 51 -11.12 3.95 10.54
C TYR A 51 -11.97 4.50 9.38
N SER A 52 -11.54 5.58 8.73
CA SER A 52 -12.19 6.09 7.52
C SER A 52 -12.24 5.06 6.38
N ARG A 53 -11.34 4.06 6.38
CA ARG A 53 -11.42 2.92 5.45
C ARG A 53 -12.69 2.08 5.66
N ALA A 54 -13.05 1.82 6.92
CA ALA A 54 -14.25 1.05 7.25
C ALA A 54 -15.52 1.78 6.85
N SER A 55 -15.61 3.08 7.16
CA SER A 55 -16.74 3.92 6.77
C SER A 55 -16.91 3.98 5.26
N ARG A 56 -15.82 4.22 4.50
CA ARG A 56 -15.85 4.22 3.03
C ARG A 56 -16.21 2.88 2.43
N LEU A 57 -15.79 1.78 3.08
CA LEU A 57 -16.14 0.43 2.65
C LEU A 57 -17.65 0.17 2.80
N LEU A 58 -18.25 0.62 3.91
CA LEU A 58 -19.70 0.56 4.13
C LEU A 58 -20.45 1.45 3.11
N GLU A 59 -20.04 2.70 2.95
CA GLU A 59 -20.61 3.63 1.95
C GLU A 59 -20.55 3.02 0.55
N GLY A 60 -19.39 2.49 0.16
CA GLY A 60 -19.21 1.81 -1.12
C GLY A 60 -20.12 0.60 -1.26
N ALA A 61 -20.27 -0.23 -0.23
CA ALA A 61 -21.15 -1.41 -0.27
C ALA A 61 -22.61 -1.00 -0.48
N VAL A 62 -23.07 0.06 0.20
CA VAL A 62 -24.40 0.63 0.01
C VAL A 62 -24.59 1.12 -1.43
N THR A 63 -23.63 1.85 -1.98
CA THR A 63 -23.66 2.31 -3.39
C THR A 63 -23.73 1.14 -4.36
N VAL A 64 -22.89 0.10 -4.18
CA VAL A 64 -22.88 -1.10 -5.03
C VAL A 64 -24.20 -1.83 -5.02
N VAL A 65 -24.83 -1.99 -3.86
CA VAL A 65 -26.14 -2.63 -3.76
C VAL A 65 -27.23 -1.78 -4.41
N LYS A 66 -27.25 -0.47 -4.12
CA LYS A 66 -28.31 0.43 -4.58
C LYS A 66 -28.25 0.74 -6.08
N GLU A 67 -27.05 0.97 -6.61
CA GLU A 67 -26.87 1.52 -7.97
C GLU A 67 -26.40 0.46 -8.96
N MET A 68 -25.83 -0.66 -8.49
CA MET A 68 -25.18 -1.66 -9.34
C MET A 68 -25.73 -3.07 -9.10
N GLY A 69 -26.86 -3.21 -8.41
CA GLY A 69 -27.52 -4.49 -8.16
C GLY A 69 -26.68 -5.47 -7.33
N GLY A 70 -25.76 -4.96 -6.52
CA GLY A 70 -24.89 -5.78 -5.68
C GLY A 70 -23.69 -6.40 -6.41
N VAL A 71 -23.41 -5.97 -7.64
CA VAL A 71 -22.27 -6.44 -8.44
C VAL A 71 -21.29 -5.30 -8.66
N LEU A 72 -20.03 -5.49 -8.27
CA LEU A 72 -18.97 -4.54 -8.55
C LEU A 72 -18.69 -4.45 -10.06
N PRO A 73 -18.35 -3.26 -10.60
CA PRO A 73 -17.88 -3.14 -11.98
C PRO A 73 -16.68 -4.06 -12.24
N GLY A 74 -16.65 -4.68 -13.42
CA GLY A 74 -15.59 -5.61 -13.80
C GLY A 74 -14.27 -4.94 -14.16
N ASP A 75 -14.31 -3.66 -14.51
CA ASP A 75 -13.17 -2.88 -15.01
C ASP A 75 -12.70 -1.80 -14.01
N ALA A 76 -11.42 -1.45 -14.08
CA ALA A 76 -10.81 -0.49 -13.15
C ALA A 76 -11.41 0.92 -13.29
N VAL A 77 -11.85 1.31 -14.48
CA VAL A 77 -12.44 2.64 -14.74
C VAL A 77 -13.79 2.77 -14.02
N GLY A 78 -14.66 1.77 -14.17
CA GLY A 78 -15.96 1.69 -13.50
C GLY A 78 -15.82 1.63 -11.98
N LEU A 79 -14.88 0.82 -11.48
CA LEU A 79 -14.60 0.73 -10.05
C LEU A 79 -14.21 2.08 -9.44
N LYS A 80 -13.27 2.82 -10.08
CA LYS A 80 -12.83 4.14 -9.60
C LYS A 80 -13.92 5.20 -9.67
N LYS A 81 -14.75 5.15 -10.72
CA LYS A 81 -15.75 6.17 -10.99
C LYS A 81 -16.96 6.03 -10.08
N ASN A 82 -17.39 4.79 -9.83
CA ASN A 82 -18.71 4.51 -9.26
C ASN A 82 -18.65 4.05 -7.79
N VAL A 83 -17.48 3.65 -7.27
CA VAL A 83 -17.37 3.14 -5.89
C VAL A 83 -16.49 4.07 -5.05
N GLY A 84 -17.10 4.74 -4.08
CA GLY A 84 -16.39 5.62 -3.14
C GLY A 84 -15.26 4.89 -2.41
N GLY A 85 -14.11 5.55 -2.28
CA GLY A 85 -12.94 5.00 -1.59
C GLY A 85 -12.08 4.04 -2.41
N ILE A 86 -12.46 3.69 -3.64
CA ILE A 86 -11.62 2.88 -4.54
C ILE A 86 -10.67 3.80 -5.34
N GLY A 87 -9.39 3.75 -4.99
CA GLY A 87 -8.31 4.40 -5.74
C GLY A 87 -7.73 3.53 -6.86
N PRO A 88 -6.75 4.04 -7.64
CA PRO A 88 -6.12 3.31 -8.74
C PRO A 88 -5.58 1.94 -8.35
N TYR A 89 -4.90 1.83 -7.21
CA TYR A 89 -4.38 0.56 -6.69
C TYR A 89 -5.51 -0.46 -6.46
N THR A 90 -6.52 -0.10 -5.68
CA THR A 90 -7.62 -1.02 -5.32
C THR A 90 -8.44 -1.40 -6.55
N ALA A 91 -8.61 -0.49 -7.50
CA ALA A 91 -9.29 -0.78 -8.76
C ALA A 91 -8.53 -1.82 -9.59
N GLY A 92 -7.21 -1.62 -9.79
CA GLY A 92 -6.36 -2.59 -10.48
C GLY A 92 -6.34 -3.94 -9.78
N ALA A 93 -6.27 -3.96 -8.44
CA ALA A 93 -6.32 -5.18 -7.65
C ALA A 93 -7.63 -5.95 -7.84
N ILE A 94 -8.79 -5.28 -7.73
CA ILE A 94 -10.09 -5.94 -7.91
C ILE A 94 -10.27 -6.40 -9.37
N ALA A 95 -10.01 -5.52 -10.34
CA ALA A 95 -10.20 -5.84 -11.75
C ALA A 95 -9.32 -7.01 -12.21
N SER A 96 -8.05 -7.03 -11.81
CA SER A 96 -7.13 -8.11 -12.18
C SER A 96 -7.40 -9.41 -11.42
N ILE A 97 -7.54 -9.37 -10.09
CA ILE A 97 -7.66 -10.59 -9.26
C ILE A 97 -9.05 -11.21 -9.35
N ALA A 98 -10.11 -10.38 -9.30
CA ALA A 98 -11.49 -10.90 -9.25
C ALA A 98 -12.11 -11.07 -10.64
N TYR A 99 -11.73 -10.24 -11.62
CA TYR A 99 -12.35 -10.20 -12.95
C TYR A 99 -11.39 -10.55 -14.09
N ASN A 100 -10.15 -10.95 -13.77
CA ASN A 100 -9.11 -11.30 -14.74
C ASN A 100 -8.90 -10.23 -15.84
N GLN A 101 -9.12 -8.94 -15.50
CA GLN A 101 -8.86 -7.85 -16.42
C GLN A 101 -7.37 -7.52 -16.43
N PRO A 102 -6.78 -7.23 -17.61
CA PRO A 102 -5.37 -6.86 -17.74
C PRO A 102 -5.16 -5.42 -17.25
N GLU A 103 -5.29 -5.23 -15.94
CA GLU A 103 -5.14 -3.95 -15.25
C GLU A 103 -3.93 -4.03 -14.31
N PRO A 104 -2.98 -3.09 -14.40
CA PRO A 104 -1.84 -3.05 -13.52
C PRO A 104 -2.25 -2.54 -12.15
N LEU A 105 -1.45 -2.85 -11.14
CA LEU A 105 -1.52 -2.20 -9.84
C LEU A 105 -0.13 -1.82 -9.37
N VAL A 106 -0.05 -0.73 -8.63
CA VAL A 106 1.21 -0.21 -8.10
C VAL A 106 1.03 0.18 -6.63
N ASP A 107 1.70 -0.54 -5.74
CA ASP A 107 1.83 -0.23 -4.31
C ASP A 107 3.29 0.08 -3.94
N GLY A 108 3.57 0.23 -2.64
CA GLY A 108 4.94 0.47 -2.17
C GLY A 108 5.91 -0.70 -2.42
N ASN A 109 5.40 -1.93 -2.52
CA ASN A 109 6.20 -3.11 -2.86
C ASN A 109 6.57 -3.11 -4.34
N VAL A 110 5.59 -2.93 -5.21
CA VAL A 110 5.76 -2.83 -6.68
C VAL A 110 6.69 -1.68 -7.03
N VAL A 111 6.50 -0.48 -6.45
CA VAL A 111 7.40 0.66 -6.66
C VAL A 111 8.85 0.28 -6.37
N ARG A 112 9.11 -0.37 -5.24
CA ARG A 112 10.46 -0.77 -4.86
C ARG A 112 11.04 -1.83 -5.79
N VAL A 113 10.26 -2.83 -6.16
CA VAL A 113 10.68 -3.90 -7.08
C VAL A 113 11.04 -3.29 -8.44
N LEU A 114 10.15 -2.52 -9.04
CA LEU A 114 10.37 -1.86 -10.34
C LEU A 114 11.54 -0.88 -10.28
N SER A 115 11.65 -0.10 -9.20
CA SER A 115 12.79 0.80 -9.01
C SER A 115 14.13 0.05 -9.01
N ARG A 116 14.21 -1.13 -8.40
CA ARG A 116 15.43 -1.95 -8.40
C ARG A 116 15.65 -2.66 -9.73
N LEU A 117 14.60 -3.20 -10.34
CA LEU A 117 14.69 -3.85 -11.66
C LEU A 117 15.20 -2.88 -12.73
N CYS A 118 14.71 -1.65 -12.71
CA CYS A 118 15.04 -0.63 -13.71
C CYS A 118 16.14 0.36 -13.27
N ALA A 119 16.69 0.21 -12.06
CA ALA A 119 17.63 1.15 -11.44
C ALA A 119 17.11 2.61 -11.42
N ILE A 120 15.84 2.79 -11.07
CA ILE A 120 15.19 4.09 -10.92
C ILE A 120 15.48 4.62 -9.53
N GLY A 121 16.23 5.71 -9.48
CA GLY A 121 16.69 6.34 -8.25
C GLY A 121 16.15 7.74 -8.03
N ALA A 122 15.05 8.09 -8.70
CA ALA A 122 14.30 9.30 -8.39
C ALA A 122 13.53 9.16 -7.06
N ASP A 123 13.02 10.29 -6.57
CA ASP A 123 12.03 10.30 -5.50
C ASP A 123 10.79 9.49 -5.95
N PRO A 124 10.44 8.39 -5.25
CA PRO A 124 9.30 7.54 -5.59
C PRO A 124 7.93 8.24 -5.41
N LYS A 125 7.89 9.40 -4.76
CA LYS A 125 6.68 10.22 -4.56
C LYS A 125 6.55 11.34 -5.58
N ALA A 126 7.57 11.60 -6.40
CA ALA A 126 7.46 12.60 -7.44
C ALA A 126 6.46 12.15 -8.52
N LYS A 127 5.66 13.09 -9.04
CA LYS A 127 4.59 12.82 -10.01
C LYS A 127 5.06 12.01 -11.22
N ASP A 128 6.19 12.42 -11.80
CA ASP A 128 6.74 11.78 -13.00
C ASP A 128 7.28 10.37 -12.69
N THR A 129 7.89 10.19 -11.52
CA THR A 129 8.32 8.87 -11.04
C THR A 129 7.13 7.95 -10.83
N ILE A 130 6.04 8.44 -10.23
CA ILE A 130 4.81 7.65 -10.05
C ILE A 130 4.28 7.23 -11.42
N ALA A 131 4.16 8.15 -12.38
CA ALA A 131 3.69 7.85 -13.73
C ALA A 131 4.56 6.81 -14.43
N LEU A 132 5.89 6.89 -14.27
CA LEU A 132 6.82 5.90 -14.80
C LEU A 132 6.59 4.51 -14.20
N HIS A 133 6.37 4.39 -12.89
CA HIS A 133 6.07 3.10 -12.26
C HIS A 133 4.78 2.48 -12.77
N TRP A 134 3.73 3.29 -12.99
CA TRP A 134 2.49 2.82 -13.60
C TRP A 134 2.69 2.34 -15.04
N SER A 135 3.46 3.09 -15.85
CA SER A 135 3.80 2.67 -17.22
C SER A 135 4.57 1.35 -17.22
N LEU A 136 5.59 1.22 -16.36
CA LEU A 136 6.38 -0.01 -16.28
C LEU A 136 5.54 -1.21 -15.83
N ALA A 137 4.62 -1.00 -14.89
CA ALA A 137 3.70 -2.05 -14.45
C ALA A 137 2.79 -2.52 -15.58
N GLU A 138 2.28 -1.62 -16.42
CA GLU A 138 1.52 -1.96 -17.64
C GLU A 138 2.39 -2.73 -18.64
N ASP A 139 3.61 -2.28 -18.89
CA ASP A 139 4.51 -2.84 -19.91
C ASP A 139 4.89 -4.31 -19.62
N ILE A 140 5.03 -4.67 -18.33
CA ILE A 140 5.45 -6.03 -17.92
C ILE A 140 4.28 -6.96 -17.59
N LEU A 141 3.05 -6.45 -17.60
CA LEU A 141 1.87 -7.19 -17.13
C LEU A 141 1.65 -8.46 -17.97
N ASP A 142 1.52 -9.61 -17.32
CA ASP A 142 0.95 -10.79 -17.97
C ASP A 142 -0.54 -10.56 -18.22
N ARG A 143 -0.90 -10.33 -19.47
CA ARG A 143 -2.29 -10.09 -19.88
C ARG A 143 -3.17 -11.34 -19.84
N THR A 144 -2.58 -12.52 -19.69
CA THR A 144 -3.28 -13.81 -19.60
C THR A 144 -3.69 -14.10 -18.15
N HIS A 145 -2.77 -13.87 -17.21
CA HIS A 145 -2.98 -14.09 -15.77
C HIS A 145 -2.65 -12.82 -14.96
N PRO A 146 -3.34 -11.70 -15.20
CA PRO A 146 -2.98 -10.41 -14.61
C PRO A 146 -3.11 -10.41 -13.08
N GLY A 147 -4.10 -11.12 -12.52
CA GLY A 147 -4.28 -11.26 -11.08
C GLY A 147 -3.08 -11.94 -10.41
N ASP A 148 -2.70 -13.12 -10.90
CA ASP A 148 -1.56 -13.89 -10.38
C ASP A 148 -0.25 -13.12 -10.55
N PHE A 149 -0.06 -12.46 -11.69
CA PHE A 149 1.12 -11.64 -11.95
C PHE A 149 1.24 -10.48 -10.97
N ASN A 150 0.17 -9.72 -10.77
CA ASN A 150 0.13 -8.61 -9.83
C ASN A 150 0.39 -9.09 -8.39
N GLN A 151 -0.22 -10.21 -7.98
CA GLN A 151 0.01 -10.80 -6.67
C GLN A 151 1.46 -11.27 -6.50
N ALA A 152 2.03 -11.92 -7.51
CA ALA A 152 3.43 -12.36 -7.49
C ALA A 152 4.40 -11.16 -7.39
N LEU A 153 4.09 -10.05 -8.05
CA LEU A 153 4.92 -8.84 -7.99
C LEU A 153 4.87 -8.18 -6.60
N MET A 154 3.68 -8.12 -5.99
CA MET A 154 3.52 -7.65 -4.60
C MET A 154 4.24 -8.58 -3.61
N ASP A 155 4.05 -9.89 -3.75
CA ASP A 155 4.65 -10.90 -2.87
C ASP A 155 6.19 -10.89 -2.98
N LEU A 156 6.73 -10.78 -4.20
CA LEU A 156 8.17 -10.60 -4.43
C LEU A 156 8.72 -9.41 -3.66
N GLY A 157 8.01 -8.28 -3.67
CA GLY A 157 8.40 -7.10 -2.89
C GLY A 157 8.30 -7.35 -1.38
N ALA A 158 7.25 -8.01 -0.93
CA ALA A 158 6.99 -8.24 0.49
C ALA A 158 7.96 -9.24 1.13
N THR A 159 8.36 -10.30 0.42
CA THR A 159 9.09 -11.44 1.01
C THR A 159 10.56 -11.51 0.63
N ILE A 160 10.93 -11.14 -0.60
CA ILE A 160 12.30 -11.29 -1.11
C ILE A 160 12.98 -9.93 -1.31
N CYS A 161 12.36 -9.05 -2.09
CA CYS A 161 12.88 -7.74 -2.45
C CYS A 161 12.49 -6.71 -1.36
N THR A 162 12.82 -7.01 -0.11
CA THR A 162 12.44 -6.25 1.08
C THR A 162 13.13 -4.88 1.17
N PRO A 163 12.62 -3.93 1.97
CA PRO A 163 13.23 -2.60 2.13
C PRO A 163 14.68 -2.64 2.61
N GLN A 164 15.00 -3.55 3.52
CA GLN A 164 16.34 -3.76 4.09
C GLN A 164 16.71 -5.23 3.95
N ASN A 165 17.97 -5.52 3.65
CA ASN A 165 18.51 -6.87 3.49
C ASN A 165 17.70 -7.76 2.51
N PRO A 166 17.48 -7.33 1.25
CA PRO A 166 16.76 -8.14 0.27
C PRO A 166 17.52 -9.43 -0.06
N GLU A 167 16.80 -10.53 -0.23
CA GLU A 167 17.35 -11.86 -0.52
C GLU A 167 17.66 -12.05 -2.01
N CYS A 168 18.52 -11.18 -2.57
CA CYS A 168 18.81 -11.16 -4.01
C CYS A 168 19.31 -12.50 -4.57
N GLY A 169 19.96 -13.34 -3.76
CA GLY A 169 20.41 -14.68 -4.16
C GLY A 169 19.29 -15.71 -4.34
N LYS A 170 18.09 -15.44 -3.77
CA LYS A 170 16.88 -16.26 -3.94
C LYS A 170 15.86 -15.62 -4.89
N CYS A 171 16.16 -14.43 -5.40
CA CYS A 171 15.22 -13.68 -6.21
C CYS A 171 15.04 -14.35 -7.59
N PRO A 172 13.81 -14.74 -7.98
CA PRO A 172 13.57 -15.45 -9.24
C PRO A 172 13.85 -14.60 -10.49
N VAL A 173 13.91 -13.28 -10.33
CA VAL A 173 14.16 -12.32 -11.41
C VAL A 173 15.50 -11.58 -11.24
N SER A 174 16.45 -12.17 -10.50
CA SER A 174 17.75 -11.55 -10.20
C SER A 174 18.54 -11.18 -11.46
N GLU A 175 18.47 -12.01 -12.50
CA GLU A 175 19.21 -11.82 -13.76
C GLU A 175 18.67 -10.64 -14.59
N HIS A 176 17.43 -10.22 -14.32
CA HIS A 176 16.82 -9.04 -14.95
C HIS A 176 16.98 -7.77 -14.11
N CYS A 177 17.58 -7.85 -12.92
CA CYS A 177 17.66 -6.74 -11.99
C CYS A 177 18.86 -5.83 -12.28
N ARG A 178 18.61 -4.66 -12.87
CA ARG A 178 19.66 -3.67 -13.18
C ARG A 178 20.38 -3.17 -11.95
N ALA A 179 19.67 -2.93 -10.84
CA ALA A 179 20.33 -2.55 -9.58
C ALA A 179 21.31 -3.64 -9.11
N LEU A 180 20.93 -4.92 -9.19
CA LEU A 180 21.83 -6.02 -8.79
C LEU A 180 23.02 -6.14 -9.74
N ALA A 181 22.81 -5.97 -11.04
CA ALA A 181 23.89 -5.94 -12.02
C ALA A 181 24.90 -4.81 -11.74
N GLU A 182 24.43 -3.60 -11.38
CA GLU A 182 25.31 -2.50 -10.97
C GLU A 182 26.15 -2.87 -9.73
N VAL A 183 25.52 -3.45 -8.70
CA VAL A 183 26.24 -3.91 -7.49
C VAL A 183 27.28 -4.97 -7.82
N ARG A 184 26.93 -5.98 -8.64
CA ARG A 184 27.86 -7.03 -9.07
C ARG A 184 29.06 -6.47 -9.85
N CYS A 185 28.86 -5.42 -10.65
CA CYS A 185 29.92 -4.72 -11.38
C CYS A 185 30.79 -3.82 -10.47
N MET A 186 30.26 -3.34 -9.35
CA MET A 186 30.99 -2.52 -8.37
C MET A 186 31.84 -3.34 -7.40
N ILE A 187 31.58 -4.65 -7.26
CA ILE A 187 32.44 -5.57 -6.49
C ILE A 187 33.72 -5.81 -7.31
N PRO A 188 34.90 -5.31 -6.88
CA PRO A 188 36.10 -5.47 -7.66
C PRO A 188 36.59 -6.92 -7.58
N SER A 189 36.39 -7.70 -8.64
CA SER A 189 37.35 -8.75 -8.97
C SER A 189 38.65 -8.02 -9.36
N SER A 190 39.58 -7.92 -8.41
CA SER A 190 41.01 -7.74 -8.62
C SER A 190 41.44 -6.77 -9.75
N PHE A 191 41.95 -5.59 -9.37
CA PHE A 191 42.99 -4.84 -10.09
C PHE A 191 43.15 -5.21 -11.59
N ARG A 192 42.23 -4.75 -12.45
CA ARG A 192 42.52 -4.63 -13.88
C ARG A 192 42.45 -3.17 -14.24
N HIS A 193 43.65 -2.58 -14.28
CA HIS A 193 44.05 -1.44 -15.10
C HIS A 193 42.94 -0.92 -16.05
N CYS A 194 42.11 0.00 -15.57
CA CYS A 194 41.43 0.95 -16.46
C CYS A 194 42.43 2.08 -16.75
N LYS A 195 43.46 1.78 -17.55
CA LYS A 195 44.21 2.82 -18.26
C LYS A 195 43.34 3.28 -19.41
N GLY A 196 42.58 4.34 -19.20
CA GLY A 196 41.79 4.94 -20.28
C GLY A 196 40.67 5.81 -19.76
N GLY A 197 41.00 7.02 -19.34
CA GLY A 197 40.01 8.07 -19.24
C GLY A 197 39.37 8.31 -20.61
N ARG A 198 38.10 7.95 -20.75
CA ARG A 198 37.19 8.65 -21.65
C ARG A 198 36.05 9.19 -20.80
N ARG A 199 36.17 10.47 -20.43
CA ARG A 199 35.02 11.27 -20.01
C ARG A 199 34.13 11.37 -21.25
N ASP A 200 32.99 10.66 -21.28
CA ASP A 200 31.99 10.91 -22.31
C ASP A 200 31.44 12.33 -22.08
N ARG A 201 31.89 13.26 -22.92
CA ARG A 201 31.47 14.66 -22.98
C ARG A 201 30.15 14.77 -23.75
N ARG A 202 29.13 14.04 -23.31
CA ARG A 202 27.74 14.31 -23.71
C ARG A 202 26.95 14.48 -22.43
N ASN A 203 26.74 15.74 -22.08
CA ASN A 203 25.85 16.16 -21.00
C ASN A 203 24.49 16.49 -21.64
N PRO A 204 23.59 15.50 -21.90
CA PRO A 204 22.18 15.82 -21.80
C PRO A 204 21.92 16.21 -20.33
N ALA A 205 20.94 17.07 -20.07
CA ALA A 205 20.59 17.49 -18.70
C ALA A 205 20.68 16.31 -17.70
N PRO A 206 21.17 16.52 -16.46
CA PRO A 206 21.35 15.44 -15.48
C PRO A 206 20.05 14.63 -15.39
N CYS A 207 20.14 13.33 -15.69
CA CYS A 207 18.98 12.46 -15.71
C CYS A 207 18.27 12.52 -14.36
N THR A 208 17.01 12.96 -14.35
CA THR A 208 16.20 13.10 -13.13
C THR A 208 15.80 11.76 -12.51
N LEU A 209 16.02 10.66 -13.24
CA LEU A 209 15.77 9.29 -12.81
C LEU A 209 17.00 8.60 -12.20
N CYS A 210 18.21 9.09 -12.48
CA CYS A 210 19.45 8.51 -11.96
C CYS A 210 19.78 9.12 -10.59
N ILE A 211 20.28 8.29 -9.66
CA ILE A 211 20.84 8.80 -8.40
C ILE A 211 22.17 9.50 -8.70
N PRO A 212 22.43 10.70 -8.15
CA PRO A 212 23.78 11.23 -8.04
C PRO A 212 24.69 10.19 -7.37
N VAL A 213 25.90 9.98 -7.88
CA VAL A 213 26.80 8.93 -7.39
C VAL A 213 27.37 9.34 -6.02
N ASP A 214 26.66 9.05 -4.94
CA ASP A 214 27.21 9.02 -3.59
C ASP A 214 27.54 7.56 -3.21
N ILE A 215 28.81 7.35 -2.84
CA ILE A 215 29.50 6.05 -2.80
C ILE A 215 29.20 5.25 -1.50
N GLU A 216 28.39 5.79 -0.59
CA GLU A 216 28.22 5.21 0.75
C GLU A 216 27.16 4.08 0.86
N ASP A 217 26.27 3.90 -0.13
CA ASP A 217 25.31 2.76 -0.20
C ASP A 217 25.54 1.96 -1.50
N CYS A 218 26.39 0.93 -1.43
CA CYS A 218 26.75 0.06 -2.55
C CYS A 218 25.74 -1.07 -2.81
N GLY A 219 24.59 -1.08 -2.13
CA GLY A 219 23.58 -2.13 -2.27
C GLY A 219 22.47 -1.77 -3.26
N VAL A 220 21.65 -2.76 -3.62
CA VAL A 220 20.39 -2.50 -4.36
C VAL A 220 19.42 -1.61 -3.56
N THR A 221 19.68 -1.45 -2.26
CA THR A 221 18.97 -0.60 -1.31
C THR A 221 19.09 0.89 -1.56
N ARG A 222 20.01 1.33 -2.44
CA ARG A 222 20.05 2.71 -2.95
C ARG A 222 18.82 3.06 -3.79
N TYR A 223 18.12 2.05 -4.35
CA TYR A 223 16.92 2.21 -5.15
C TYR A 223 15.65 1.74 -4.40
N PRO A 224 14.55 2.52 -4.42
CA PRO A 224 14.47 3.93 -4.84
C PRO A 224 15.13 4.88 -3.85
N LEU A 225 15.23 6.16 -4.21
CA LEU A 225 15.76 7.19 -3.31
C LEU A 225 14.95 7.26 -2.01
N LYS A 226 15.66 7.20 -0.88
CA LYS A 226 15.06 7.36 0.45
C LYS A 226 14.75 8.84 0.68
N VAL A 227 13.48 9.21 0.62
CA VAL A 227 13.01 10.55 0.98
C VAL A 227 13.06 10.71 2.51
N LYS A 228 13.77 11.73 3.01
CA LYS A 228 13.75 12.07 4.44
C LYS A 228 12.32 12.39 4.87
N LYS A 229 11.77 11.62 5.81
CA LYS A 229 10.46 11.90 6.40
C LYS A 229 10.57 13.12 7.32
N LYS A 230 9.61 14.03 7.23
CA LYS A 230 9.45 15.11 8.21
C LYS A 230 9.15 14.49 9.58
N ALA A 231 9.77 15.00 10.63
CA ALA A 231 9.46 14.57 12.00
C ALA A 231 7.97 14.78 12.30
N PRO A 232 7.32 13.85 13.03
CA PRO A 232 5.96 14.06 13.51
C PRO A 232 5.90 15.29 14.42
N ARG A 233 4.72 15.90 14.51
CA ARG A 233 4.48 17.02 15.43
C ARG A 233 4.14 16.45 16.80
N ASP A 234 4.81 16.96 17.83
CA ASP A 234 4.45 16.67 19.21
C ASP A 234 3.19 17.47 19.61
N GLN A 235 2.29 16.81 20.31
CA GLN A 235 1.04 17.38 20.81
C GLN A 235 0.78 16.83 22.20
N ASP A 236 0.65 17.73 23.17
CA ASP A 236 0.24 17.39 24.53
C ASP A 236 -1.28 17.23 24.58
N CYS A 237 -1.74 16.14 25.20
CA CYS A 237 -3.15 15.83 25.37
C CYS A 237 -3.38 15.44 26.83
N ALA A 238 -4.36 16.10 27.47
CA ALA A 238 -4.84 15.71 28.79
C ALA A 238 -6.08 14.83 28.60
N VAL A 239 -6.14 13.71 29.32
CA VAL A 239 -7.27 12.76 29.27
C VAL A 239 -7.84 12.63 30.67
N CYS A 240 -9.15 12.82 30.81
CA CYS A 240 -9.89 12.78 32.06
C CYS A 240 -10.80 11.56 32.12
N ILE A 241 -10.56 10.67 33.08
CA ILE A 241 -11.42 9.51 33.33
C ILE A 241 -12.39 9.86 34.46
N VAL A 242 -13.64 10.14 34.11
CA VAL A 242 -14.71 10.43 35.09
C VAL A 242 -15.53 9.17 35.33
N GLN A 243 -15.53 8.70 36.58
CA GLN A 243 -16.30 7.54 37.03
C GLN A 243 -17.49 8.01 37.89
N HIS A 244 -18.68 7.53 37.55
CA HIS A 244 -19.89 7.66 38.35
C HIS A 244 -20.20 6.32 39.03
N GLN A 245 -20.36 6.34 40.34
CA GLN A 245 -20.72 5.17 41.15
C GLN A 245 -22.23 5.24 41.47
N PRO A 246 -23.09 4.38 40.89
CA PRO A 246 -24.53 4.44 41.15
C PRO A 246 -24.84 4.06 42.61
N ASP A 247 -25.70 4.85 43.28
CA ASP A 247 -26.09 4.66 44.69
C ASP A 247 -26.71 3.27 44.99
N GLY A 248 -27.20 2.56 43.97
CA GLY A 248 -27.82 1.23 44.08
C GLY A 248 -26.87 0.03 43.97
N GLY A 249 -25.55 0.22 44.05
CA GLY A 249 -24.57 -0.87 43.93
C GLY A 249 -24.42 -1.44 42.51
N GLY A 250 -24.85 -0.67 41.49
CA GLY A 250 -24.66 -1.01 40.08
C GLY A 250 -23.18 -0.94 39.66
N PRO A 251 -22.84 -1.46 38.45
CA PRO A 251 -21.49 -1.35 37.93
C PRO A 251 -21.08 0.13 37.76
N PRO A 252 -19.79 0.45 37.89
CA PRO A 252 -19.30 1.80 37.67
C PRO A 252 -19.59 2.25 36.24
N GLN A 253 -20.03 3.49 36.10
CA GLN A 253 -20.30 4.13 34.82
C GLN A 253 -19.16 5.09 34.50
N TYR A 254 -18.81 5.22 33.23
CA TYR A 254 -17.74 6.10 32.78
C TYR A 254 -18.28 7.13 31.78
N LEU A 255 -17.82 8.37 31.90
CA LEU A 255 -18.10 9.40 30.91
C LEU A 255 -17.19 9.18 29.70
N VAL A 256 -17.81 8.99 28.53
CA VAL A 256 -17.14 8.93 27.24
C VAL A 256 -17.78 9.91 26.29
N VAL A 257 -16.97 10.45 25.37
CA VAL A 257 -17.41 11.39 24.34
C VAL A 257 -17.22 10.77 22.96
N LEU A 258 -18.16 11.05 22.06
CA LEU A 258 -18.01 10.69 20.66
C LEU A 258 -17.13 11.74 19.97
N GLY A 259 -16.07 11.28 19.31
CA GLY A 259 -15.17 12.12 18.52
C GLY A 259 -15.88 12.82 17.36
N PRO A 260 -15.21 13.79 16.72
CA PRO A 260 -15.81 14.60 15.66
C PRO A 260 -16.25 13.77 14.45
N GLU A 261 -17.16 14.30 13.63
CA GLU A 261 -17.60 13.61 12.40
C GLU A 261 -16.47 13.47 11.37
N THR A 262 -15.50 14.38 11.39
CA THR A 262 -14.36 14.41 10.47
C THR A 262 -13.05 14.67 11.21
N GLY A 263 -11.93 14.23 10.63
CA GLY A 263 -10.60 14.45 11.18
C GLY A 263 -10.04 13.25 11.96
N LEU A 264 -9.16 13.54 12.92
CA LEU A 264 -8.46 12.53 13.71
C LEU A 264 -9.45 11.80 14.63
N LEU A 265 -9.39 10.46 14.62
CA LEU A 265 -10.27 9.58 15.43
C LEU A 265 -11.77 9.84 15.22
N ALA A 266 -12.14 10.25 14.00
CA ALA A 266 -13.53 10.59 13.68
C ALA A 266 -14.51 9.45 13.98
N ASN A 267 -15.63 9.80 14.64
CA ASN A 267 -16.69 8.87 15.06
C ASN A 267 -16.24 7.73 16.00
N LEU A 268 -15.17 7.92 16.77
CA LEU A 268 -14.73 6.98 17.80
C LEU A 268 -15.08 7.50 19.19
N TRP A 269 -15.37 6.59 20.11
CA TRP A 269 -15.53 6.92 21.53
C TRP A 269 -14.17 7.10 22.18
N ASP A 270 -14.01 8.16 22.96
CA ASP A 270 -12.81 8.43 23.74
C ASP A 270 -13.17 9.02 25.11
N PHE A 271 -12.20 9.07 26.02
CA PHE A 271 -12.34 9.81 27.26
C PHE A 271 -12.16 11.32 27.01
N PRO A 272 -12.89 12.18 27.74
CA PRO A 272 -12.78 13.64 27.63
C PRO A 272 -11.36 14.19 27.81
#